data_AF-A0A4Q1UEP6-F1
#
_entry.id   AF-A0A4Q1UEP6-F1
#
_cell.length_a   1.000
_cell.length_b   1.000
_cell.length_c   1.000
_cell.angle_alpha   90.00
_cell.angle_beta   90.00
_cell.angle_gamma   90.00
#
_symmetry.space_group_name_H-M   'P 1'
#
loop_
_entity.id
_entity.type
_entity.pdbx_description
1 polymer ?
#
loop_
_entity_poly.entity_id
_entity_poly.type
_entity_poly.pdbx_seq_one_letter_code
_entity_poly.pdbx_strand_id
1 'polypeptide(L)'
;MAAALSAPLRQLLLATQLGLSVHHPLAGWFVLTILYRDAGSSSEPVTLSYLARKYNNDYLDTSGGETPIADDVLKKVLDVLVTQAGLVEMNPRKVRARMHNGSYHIVQSYVYRITSSGIEYLKMMQKVIDAETTITANTNRIQEYVDLVAKLSVPVRSGADTQLYNDFQNMLNAYDDVMKGIHKLEDDLDELANDIAFNHGSQAASHLQQMLRHKAIPAYQQMLNQASRIQGLANDATFADQIAHSQQGSDDLDAARAVGRQEALVMRLQRTKQWAQAQMTRLALSMSPTATAIDSSLDSIYLVFNTLLGIVHLLSQEFEHAKRQTIDIKALSKKLDGLLAHYQQLHIPAQVPRHLPADREVEDPGDLLDASTMGPVSYLANPTRKQPASETDNPDVTDDAPTEQAQMAGLREFRQTLMVDDRHGRVDHDLTLQTVTARDEIIKLFAATYHEDLTGFAPFGRLAKTVNALPDTPPLQLQVAGEDYAVVLPCGFKFTFA
;
A
#
# COMPACT_ATOMS: atom_id res chain seq x y z
N MET A 1 -32.15 -3.25 -5.57
CA MET A 1 -31.64 -1.97 -6.12
C MET A 1 -30.13 -2.08 -6.14
N ALA A 2 -29.48 -1.94 -7.31
CA ALA A 2 -28.03 -1.74 -7.34
C ALA A 2 -27.67 -0.59 -6.38
N ALA A 3 -26.58 -0.75 -5.64
CA ALA A 3 -26.05 0.35 -4.85
C ALA A 3 -25.76 1.48 -5.85
N ALA A 4 -26.43 2.62 -5.68
CA ALA A 4 -26.18 3.78 -6.51
C ALA A 4 -24.68 4.11 -6.40
N LEU A 5 -23.98 4.00 -7.52
CA LEU A 5 -22.57 4.40 -7.61
C LEU A 5 -22.48 5.88 -7.23
N SER A 6 -21.58 6.21 -6.29
CA SER A 6 -21.28 7.61 -6.03
C SER A 6 -20.70 8.23 -7.31
N ALA A 7 -21.00 9.50 -7.57
CA ALA A 7 -20.47 10.20 -8.74
C ALA A 7 -18.93 10.16 -8.84
N PRO A 8 -18.17 10.28 -7.73
CA PRO A 8 -16.70 10.14 -7.75
C PRO A 8 -16.25 8.74 -8.15
N LEU A 9 -16.83 7.68 -7.55
CA LEU A 9 -16.53 6.29 -7.91
C LEU A 9 -16.79 6.04 -9.40
N ARG A 10 -17.90 6.55 -9.92
CA ARG A 10 -18.23 6.42 -11.34
C ARG A 10 -17.17 7.08 -12.23
N GLN A 11 -16.74 8.31 -11.94
CA GLN A 11 -15.72 8.99 -12.75
C GLN A 11 -14.38 8.26 -12.71
N LEU A 12 -13.98 7.78 -11.54
CA LEU A 12 -12.74 7.03 -11.36
C LEU A 12 -12.79 5.69 -12.11
N LEU A 13 -13.93 4.99 -12.08
CA LEU A 13 -14.13 3.76 -12.84
C LEU A 13 -14.17 3.98 -14.36
N LEU A 14 -14.79 5.07 -14.82
CA LEU A 14 -14.76 5.46 -16.23
C LEU A 14 -13.34 5.81 -16.72
N ALA A 15 -12.49 6.34 -15.84
CA ALA A 15 -11.09 6.62 -16.15
C ALA A 15 -10.24 5.35 -16.22
N THR A 16 -10.53 4.35 -15.37
CA THR A 16 -9.79 3.07 -15.35
C THR A 16 -10.25 2.09 -16.46
N GLN A 17 -11.46 2.23 -16.99
CA GLN A 17 -12.02 1.44 -18.11
C GLN A 17 -11.83 -0.08 -17.96
N LEU A 18 -12.23 -0.62 -16.81
CA LEU A 18 -12.11 -2.05 -16.52
C LEU A 18 -13.00 -2.88 -17.48
N GLY A 19 -12.37 -3.69 -18.33
CA GLY A 19 -13.06 -4.54 -19.32
C GLY A 19 -13.09 -3.99 -20.75
N LEU A 20 -12.56 -2.77 -20.99
CA LEU A 20 -12.29 -2.20 -22.32
C LEU A 20 -13.50 -2.16 -23.29
N SER A 21 -14.72 -2.11 -22.77
CA SER A 21 -15.94 -2.02 -23.59
C SER A 21 -16.37 -0.56 -23.77
N VAL A 22 -16.45 -0.11 -25.04
CA VAL A 22 -16.87 1.26 -25.39
C VAL A 22 -18.35 1.50 -25.06
N HIS A 23 -19.19 0.47 -25.26
CA HIS A 23 -20.64 0.57 -25.04
C HIS A 23 -21.06 0.28 -23.60
N HIS A 24 -20.18 -0.34 -22.81
CA HIS A 24 -20.41 -0.66 -21.40
C HIS A 24 -19.16 -0.42 -20.56
N PRO A 25 -18.79 0.85 -20.33
CA PRO A 25 -17.52 1.20 -19.71
C PRO A 25 -17.43 0.78 -18.23
N LEU A 26 -18.57 0.53 -17.56
CA LEU A 26 -18.63 0.07 -16.16
C LEU A 26 -18.83 -1.45 -16.02
N ALA A 27 -18.88 -2.18 -17.14
CA ALA A 27 -19.20 -3.61 -17.14
C ALA A 27 -18.25 -4.43 -16.24
N GLY A 28 -16.94 -4.15 -16.30
CA GLY A 28 -15.97 -4.89 -15.48
C GLY A 28 -16.22 -4.73 -13.99
N TRP A 29 -16.52 -3.51 -13.53
CA TRP A 29 -16.81 -3.23 -12.12
C TRP A 29 -18.08 -3.92 -11.63
N PHE A 30 -19.16 -3.82 -12.41
CA PHE A 30 -20.43 -4.45 -12.03
C PHE A 30 -20.34 -5.97 -12.03
N VAL A 31 -19.61 -6.57 -12.98
CA VAL A 31 -19.35 -8.01 -12.98
C VAL A 31 -18.58 -8.43 -11.73
N LEU A 32 -17.54 -7.70 -11.34
CA LEU A 32 -16.83 -7.98 -10.07
C LEU A 32 -17.74 -7.81 -8.85
N THR A 33 -18.59 -6.79 -8.84
CA THR A 33 -19.54 -6.54 -7.74
C THR A 33 -20.57 -7.67 -7.60
N ILE A 34 -21.08 -8.17 -8.73
CA ILE A 34 -21.98 -9.33 -8.78
C ILE A 34 -21.25 -10.55 -8.21
N LEU A 35 -20.04 -10.83 -8.69
CA LEU A 35 -19.25 -11.97 -8.23
C LEU A 35 -18.92 -11.89 -6.74
N TYR A 36 -18.58 -10.71 -6.22
CA TYR A 36 -18.29 -10.51 -4.80
C TYR A 36 -19.50 -10.77 -3.91
N ARG A 37 -20.70 -10.29 -4.29
CA ARG A 37 -21.92 -10.45 -3.49
C ARG A 37 -22.50 -11.86 -3.57
N ASP A 38 -22.35 -12.52 -4.71
CA ASP A 38 -22.99 -13.81 -4.97
C ASP A 38 -22.09 -15.02 -4.73
N ALA A 39 -20.77 -14.82 -4.57
CA ALA A 39 -19.77 -15.91 -4.44
C ALA A 39 -20.08 -16.94 -3.33
N GLY A 40 -20.89 -16.59 -2.33
CA GLY A 40 -21.23 -17.48 -1.21
C GLY A 40 -22.72 -17.73 -0.97
N SER A 41 -23.64 -17.07 -1.69
CA SER A 41 -25.08 -17.05 -1.31
C SER A 41 -26.04 -17.59 -2.38
N SER A 42 -25.62 -17.71 -3.66
CA SER A 42 -26.52 -18.18 -4.71
C SER A 42 -26.57 -19.71 -4.78
N SER A 43 -27.78 -20.27 -4.68
CA SER A 43 -28.04 -21.68 -4.98
C SER A 43 -27.91 -22.01 -6.48
N GLU A 44 -27.80 -20.98 -7.33
CA GLU A 44 -27.56 -21.08 -8.75
C GLU A 44 -26.05 -20.87 -9.08
N PRO A 45 -25.47 -21.67 -9.96
CA PRO A 45 -24.09 -21.54 -10.40
C PRO A 45 -23.87 -20.30 -11.28
N VAL A 46 -22.81 -19.55 -10.97
CA VAL A 46 -22.47 -18.27 -11.64
C VAL A 46 -21.87 -18.52 -13.03
N THR A 47 -22.76 -18.74 -14.00
CA THR A 47 -22.46 -18.94 -15.43
C THR A 47 -22.56 -17.63 -16.20
N LEU A 48 -22.12 -17.62 -17.47
CA LEU A 48 -22.22 -16.42 -18.33
C LEU A 48 -23.66 -15.91 -18.45
N SER A 49 -24.63 -16.81 -18.67
CA SER A 49 -26.06 -16.46 -18.75
C SER A 49 -26.61 -15.91 -17.43
N TYR A 50 -26.10 -16.41 -16.30
CA TYR A 50 -26.45 -15.87 -14.98
C TYR A 50 -25.96 -14.43 -14.84
N LEU A 51 -24.69 -14.18 -15.19
CA LEU A 51 -24.08 -12.85 -15.12
C LEU A 51 -24.76 -11.86 -16.06
N ALA A 52 -25.05 -12.25 -17.31
CA ALA A 52 -25.76 -11.40 -18.26
C ALA A 52 -27.16 -11.01 -17.76
N ARG A 53 -27.93 -11.99 -17.27
CA ARG A 53 -29.27 -11.77 -16.70
C ARG A 53 -29.20 -10.84 -15.49
N LYS A 54 -28.28 -11.08 -14.57
CA LYS A 54 -28.16 -10.28 -13.35
C LYS A 54 -27.65 -8.87 -13.63
N TYR A 55 -26.69 -8.72 -14.53
CA TYR A 55 -26.24 -7.43 -15.01
C TYR A 55 -27.40 -6.61 -15.59
N ASN A 56 -28.12 -7.18 -16.57
CA ASN A 56 -29.19 -6.49 -17.29
C ASN A 56 -30.39 -6.13 -16.41
N ASN A 57 -30.68 -6.94 -15.38
CA ASN A 57 -31.81 -6.70 -14.51
C ASN A 57 -31.48 -5.74 -13.36
N ASP A 58 -30.30 -5.89 -12.75
CA ASP A 58 -30.01 -5.23 -11.47
C ASP A 58 -28.97 -4.10 -11.58
N TYR A 59 -28.06 -4.16 -12.56
CA TYR A 59 -26.86 -3.30 -12.63
C TYR A 59 -26.75 -2.47 -13.92
N LEU A 60 -27.72 -2.56 -14.83
CA LEU A 60 -27.72 -1.79 -16.07
C LEU A 60 -27.72 -0.28 -15.77
N ASP A 61 -26.75 0.45 -16.31
CA ASP A 61 -26.68 1.89 -16.12
C ASP A 61 -27.67 2.63 -17.04
N THR A 62 -28.90 2.74 -16.55
CA THR A 62 -29.98 3.49 -17.23
C THR A 62 -29.68 4.99 -17.29
N SER A 63 -28.85 5.53 -16.39
CA SER A 63 -28.50 6.96 -16.37
C SER A 63 -27.49 7.36 -17.44
N GLY A 64 -26.64 6.41 -17.88
CA GLY A 64 -25.74 6.56 -19.02
C GLY A 64 -26.37 6.21 -20.37
N GLY A 65 -27.63 5.75 -20.39
CA GLY A 65 -28.30 5.28 -21.61
C GLY A 65 -27.77 3.94 -22.14
N GLU A 66 -27.21 3.09 -21.28
CA GLU A 66 -26.71 1.77 -21.71
C GLU A 66 -27.86 0.87 -22.21
N THR A 67 -27.65 0.22 -23.36
CA THR A 67 -28.49 -0.88 -23.84
C THR A 67 -28.19 -2.17 -23.07
N PRO A 68 -29.07 -3.18 -23.03
CA PRO A 68 -28.74 -4.47 -22.41
C PRO A 68 -27.45 -5.09 -22.97
N ILE A 69 -26.60 -5.62 -22.10
CA ILE A 69 -25.34 -6.27 -22.49
C ILE A 69 -25.64 -7.58 -23.21
N ALA A 70 -25.00 -7.75 -24.37
CA ALA A 70 -25.04 -8.99 -25.14
C ALA A 70 -23.98 -9.99 -24.64
N ASP A 71 -24.27 -11.28 -24.79
CA ASP A 71 -23.43 -12.37 -24.29
C ASP A 71 -22.00 -12.35 -24.88
N ASP A 72 -21.84 -11.89 -26.12
CA ASP A 72 -20.56 -11.76 -26.80
C ASP A 72 -19.70 -10.62 -26.22
N VAL A 73 -20.32 -9.49 -25.88
CA VAL A 73 -19.67 -8.36 -25.21
C VAL A 73 -19.28 -8.75 -23.79
N LEU A 74 -20.18 -9.39 -23.04
CA LEU A 74 -19.89 -9.86 -21.69
C LEU A 74 -18.76 -10.89 -21.68
N LYS A 75 -18.72 -11.79 -22.68
CA LYS A 75 -17.61 -12.75 -22.83
C LYS A 75 -16.27 -12.05 -23.00
N LYS A 76 -16.19 -10.98 -23.80
CA LYS A 76 -14.96 -10.18 -23.97
C LYS A 76 -14.55 -9.48 -22.67
N VAL A 77 -15.51 -8.91 -21.94
CA VAL A 77 -15.25 -8.29 -20.63
C VAL A 77 -14.71 -9.32 -19.64
N LEU A 78 -15.33 -10.50 -19.56
CA LEU A 78 -14.87 -11.60 -18.71
C LEU A 78 -13.48 -12.11 -19.12
N ASP A 79 -13.20 -12.20 -20.42
CA ASP A 79 -11.88 -12.59 -20.92
C ASP A 79 -10.80 -11.60 -20.46
N VAL A 80 -11.07 -10.28 -20.52
CA VAL A 80 -10.16 -9.24 -19.99
C VAL A 80 -9.98 -9.39 -18.48
N LEU A 81 -11.06 -9.60 -17.72
CA LEU A 81 -11.00 -9.77 -16.26
C LEU A 81 -10.22 -11.02 -15.82
N VAL A 82 -10.29 -12.10 -16.61
CA VAL A 82 -9.61 -13.37 -16.34
C VAL A 82 -8.15 -13.33 -16.81
N THR A 83 -7.91 -12.91 -18.05
CA THR A 83 -6.59 -13.05 -18.70
C THR A 83 -5.66 -11.87 -18.48
N GLN A 84 -6.18 -10.64 -18.49
CA GLN A 84 -5.36 -9.43 -18.39
C GLN A 84 -5.27 -8.91 -16.97
N ALA A 85 -6.39 -8.93 -16.24
CA ALA A 85 -6.46 -8.37 -14.89
C ALA A 85 -6.27 -9.42 -13.77
N GLY A 86 -6.52 -10.71 -14.03
CA GLY A 86 -6.40 -11.78 -13.03
C GLY A 86 -7.35 -11.62 -11.84
N LEU A 87 -8.46 -10.89 -11.99
CA LEU A 87 -9.41 -10.57 -10.92
C LEU A 87 -10.53 -11.63 -10.81
N VAL A 88 -10.65 -12.50 -11.81
CA VAL A 88 -11.68 -13.53 -11.91
C VAL A 88 -11.05 -14.84 -12.38
N GLU A 89 -11.43 -15.93 -11.72
CA GLU A 89 -11.11 -17.29 -12.13
C GLU A 89 -12.25 -17.90 -12.95
N MET A 90 -11.88 -18.62 -14.01
CA MET A 90 -12.82 -19.35 -14.86
C MET A 90 -12.56 -20.85 -14.76
N ASN A 91 -13.54 -21.60 -14.23
CA ASN A 91 -13.42 -23.05 -14.06
C ASN A 91 -14.51 -23.80 -14.84
N PRO A 92 -14.15 -24.75 -15.73
CA PRO A 92 -15.14 -25.58 -16.41
C PRO A 92 -15.76 -26.55 -15.40
N ARG A 93 -17.09 -26.53 -15.25
CA ARG A 93 -17.83 -27.45 -14.37
C ARG A 93 -19.03 -28.02 -15.08
N LYS A 94 -19.48 -29.19 -14.62
CA LYS A 94 -20.78 -29.76 -14.99
C LYS A 94 -21.85 -29.08 -14.13
N VAL A 95 -22.78 -28.41 -14.79
CA VAL A 95 -23.75 -27.53 -14.18
C VAL A 95 -25.17 -28.03 -14.46
N ARG A 96 -26.05 -28.03 -13.46
CA ARG A 96 -27.46 -28.36 -13.63
C ARG A 96 -28.18 -27.12 -14.17
N ALA A 97 -28.49 -27.11 -15.46
CA ALA A 97 -29.25 -26.04 -16.10
C ALA A 97 -30.74 -26.41 -16.16
N ARG A 98 -31.60 -25.47 -15.75
CA ARG A 98 -33.05 -25.62 -15.83
C ARG A 98 -33.53 -25.32 -17.24
N MET A 99 -34.25 -26.25 -17.84
CA MET A 99 -34.89 -26.08 -19.14
C MET A 99 -36.20 -25.29 -19.01
N HIS A 100 -36.68 -24.74 -20.13
CA HIS A 100 -37.94 -23.97 -20.19
C HIS A 100 -39.16 -24.81 -19.78
N ASN A 101 -39.10 -26.14 -19.93
CA ASN A 101 -40.11 -27.09 -19.48
C ASN A 101 -40.04 -27.43 -17.97
N GLY A 102 -39.13 -26.81 -17.21
CA GLY A 102 -38.95 -27.03 -15.77
C GLY A 102 -38.04 -28.22 -15.39
N SER A 103 -37.60 -29.03 -16.35
CA SER A 103 -36.67 -30.14 -16.11
C SER A 103 -35.22 -29.66 -15.98
N TYR A 104 -34.34 -30.46 -15.36
CA TYR A 104 -32.91 -30.15 -15.23
C TYR A 104 -32.09 -31.05 -16.15
N HIS A 105 -31.09 -30.47 -16.81
CA HIS A 105 -30.08 -31.21 -17.56
C HIS A 105 -28.67 -30.77 -17.17
N ILE A 106 -27.71 -31.68 -17.30
CA ILE A 106 -26.31 -31.42 -16.97
C ILE A 106 -25.61 -30.94 -18.23
N VAL A 107 -25.12 -29.70 -18.20
CA VAL A 107 -24.33 -29.09 -19.28
C VAL A 107 -22.95 -28.75 -18.75
N GLN A 108 -21.93 -28.95 -19.58
CA GLN A 108 -20.58 -28.46 -19.28
C GLN A 108 -20.55 -26.96 -19.57
N SER A 109 -20.35 -26.14 -18.54
CA SER A 109 -20.30 -24.69 -18.64
C SER A 109 -19.16 -24.14 -17.79
N TYR A 110 -18.65 -22.97 -18.16
CA TYR A 110 -17.72 -22.21 -17.33
C TYR A 110 -18.46 -21.57 -16.15
N VAL A 111 -17.88 -21.69 -14.96
CA VAL A 111 -18.31 -21.04 -13.73
C VAL A 111 -17.23 -20.03 -13.34
N TYR A 112 -17.66 -18.80 -13.10
CA TYR A 112 -16.79 -17.68 -12.75
C TYR A 112 -16.76 -17.47 -11.24
N ARG A 113 -15.58 -17.17 -10.69
CA ARG A 113 -15.40 -16.81 -9.28
C ARG A 113 -14.45 -15.62 -9.17
N ILE A 114 -14.73 -14.71 -8.24
CA ILE A 114 -13.79 -13.64 -7.93
C ILE A 114 -12.56 -14.22 -7.22
N THR A 115 -11.37 -13.75 -7.58
CA THR A 115 -10.11 -14.12 -6.91
C THR A 115 -9.90 -13.28 -5.64
N SER A 116 -8.91 -13.62 -4.83
CA SER A 116 -8.47 -12.76 -3.73
C SER A 116 -8.08 -11.36 -4.22
N SER A 117 -7.31 -11.28 -5.32
CA SER A 117 -6.92 -10.03 -5.97
C SER A 117 -8.13 -9.20 -6.44
N GLY A 118 -9.17 -9.85 -6.98
CA GLY A 118 -10.42 -9.17 -7.35
C GLY A 118 -11.15 -8.56 -6.16
N ILE A 119 -11.14 -9.23 -5.01
CA ILE A 119 -11.74 -8.73 -3.76
C ILE A 119 -10.94 -7.53 -3.22
N GLU A 120 -9.62 -7.64 -3.20
CA GLU A 120 -8.71 -6.58 -2.75
C GLU A 120 -8.84 -5.34 -3.63
N TYR A 121 -8.91 -5.51 -4.96
CA TYR A 121 -9.14 -4.41 -5.89
C TYR A 121 -10.45 -3.66 -5.59
N LEU A 122 -11.56 -4.37 -5.35
CA LEU A 122 -12.84 -3.74 -5.01
C LEU A 122 -12.73 -2.91 -3.71
N LYS A 123 -12.06 -3.45 -2.69
CA LYS A 123 -11.86 -2.76 -1.41
C LYS A 123 -10.97 -1.53 -1.55
N MET A 124 -9.84 -1.68 -2.23
CA MET A 124 -8.89 -0.59 -2.49
C MET A 124 -9.57 0.56 -3.22
N MET A 125 -10.36 0.29 -4.26
CA MET A 125 -11.06 1.33 -5.01
C MET A 125 -12.02 2.13 -4.13
N GLN A 126 -12.75 1.46 -3.22
CA GLN A 126 -13.60 2.15 -2.25
C GLN A 126 -12.79 3.05 -1.32
N LYS A 127 -11.66 2.58 -0.79
CA LYS A 127 -10.76 3.37 0.07
C LYS A 127 -10.22 4.61 -0.65
N VAL A 128 -9.84 4.49 -1.92
CA VAL A 128 -9.37 5.64 -2.72
C VAL A 128 -10.42 6.75 -2.77
N ILE A 129 -11.70 6.40 -2.86
CA ILE A 129 -12.80 7.38 -2.90
C ILE A 129 -13.08 7.96 -1.53
N ASP A 130 -12.99 7.15 -0.48
CA ASP A 130 -13.14 7.64 0.89
C ASP A 130 -12.02 8.65 1.22
N ALA A 131 -10.79 8.37 0.77
CA ALA A 131 -9.67 9.30 0.83
C ALA A 131 -9.90 10.56 -0.04
N GLU A 132 -10.38 10.41 -1.28
CA GLU A 132 -10.70 11.54 -2.17
C GLU A 132 -11.76 12.48 -1.59
N THR A 133 -12.80 11.88 -0.98
CA THR A 133 -13.88 12.60 -0.30
C THR A 133 -13.34 13.37 0.88
N THR A 134 -12.46 12.73 1.67
CA THR A 134 -11.78 13.35 2.82
C THR A 134 -10.89 14.51 2.37
N ILE A 135 -10.09 14.36 1.31
CA ILE A 135 -9.27 15.43 0.73
C ILE A 135 -10.14 16.63 0.31
N THR A 136 -11.24 16.37 -0.39
CA THR A 136 -12.11 17.43 -0.91
C THR A 136 -12.81 18.18 0.22
N ALA A 137 -13.34 17.44 1.21
CA ALA A 137 -13.97 18.03 2.39
C ALA A 137 -12.97 18.90 3.18
N ASN A 138 -11.76 18.39 3.42
CA ASN A 138 -10.70 19.14 4.11
C ASN A 138 -10.30 20.39 3.35
N THR A 139 -10.13 20.30 2.03
CA THR A 139 -9.74 21.46 1.20
C THR A 139 -10.77 22.60 1.35
N ASN A 140 -12.06 22.28 1.34
CA ASN A 140 -13.11 23.28 1.55
C ASN A 140 -13.09 23.88 2.97
N ARG A 141 -12.88 23.04 3.99
CA ARG A 141 -12.77 23.51 5.39
C ARG A 141 -11.52 24.36 5.64
N ILE A 142 -10.42 24.05 4.97
CA ILE A 142 -9.20 24.87 5.01
C ILE A 142 -9.47 26.25 4.42
N GLN A 143 -10.18 26.34 3.29
CA GLN A 143 -10.53 27.63 2.70
C GLN A 143 -11.41 28.44 3.65
N GLU A 144 -12.44 27.83 4.24
CA GLU A 144 -13.29 28.46 5.26
C GLU A 144 -12.46 28.97 6.45
N TYR A 145 -11.53 28.16 6.95
CA TYR A 145 -10.60 28.55 8.01
C TYR A 145 -9.75 29.77 7.62
N VAL A 146 -9.14 29.75 6.42
CA VAL A 146 -8.30 30.85 5.93
C VAL A 146 -9.10 32.15 5.81
N ASP A 147 -10.32 32.07 5.30
CA ASP A 147 -11.21 33.22 5.13
C ASP A 147 -11.63 33.79 6.50
N LEU A 148 -11.92 32.93 7.49
CA LEU A 148 -12.26 33.34 8.85
C LEU A 148 -11.06 33.95 9.59
N VAL A 149 -9.86 33.39 9.44
CA VAL A 149 -8.63 33.98 10.01
C VAL A 149 -8.38 35.37 9.40
N ALA A 150 -8.54 35.51 8.08
CA ALA A 150 -8.41 36.81 7.42
C ALA A 150 -9.43 37.81 7.97
N LYS A 151 -10.69 37.42 8.11
CA LYS A 151 -11.77 38.25 8.67
C LYS A 151 -11.49 38.67 10.11
N LEU A 152 -10.99 37.78 10.96
CA LEU A 152 -10.68 38.04 12.36
C LEU A 152 -9.40 38.88 12.55
N SER A 153 -8.48 38.86 11.58
CA SER A 153 -7.21 39.60 11.62
C SER A 153 -7.33 41.11 11.35
N VAL A 154 -8.54 41.61 11.04
CA VAL A 154 -8.78 43.05 10.77
C VAL A 154 -8.53 43.90 12.04
N PRO A 155 -7.87 45.07 11.93
CA PRO A 155 -7.46 45.88 13.09
C PRO A 155 -8.61 46.51 13.89
N VAL A 156 -9.79 46.68 13.29
CA VAL A 156 -10.99 47.16 13.98
C VAL A 156 -12.03 46.05 13.94
N ARG A 157 -12.37 45.53 15.11
CA ARG A 157 -13.34 44.45 15.30
C ARG A 157 -14.56 45.00 16.04
N SER A 158 -15.75 44.75 15.51
CA SER A 158 -16.99 45.10 16.22
C SER A 158 -17.31 44.02 17.25
N GLY A 159 -17.36 44.41 18.52
CA GLY A 159 -17.90 43.58 19.60
C GLY A 159 -19.38 43.87 19.89
N ALA A 160 -20.06 44.64 19.02
CA ALA A 160 -21.44 45.06 19.24
C ALA A 160 -22.45 43.92 19.10
N ASP A 161 -22.15 42.94 18.23
CA ASP A 161 -23.01 41.81 17.90
C ASP A 161 -22.28 40.48 18.11
N THR A 162 -22.99 39.35 18.13
CA THR A 162 -22.44 38.00 18.35
C THR A 162 -21.60 37.46 17.18
N GLN A 163 -21.54 38.19 16.07
CA GLN A 163 -20.87 37.74 14.85
C GLN A 163 -19.39 37.43 15.06
N LEU A 164 -18.64 38.25 15.81
CA LEU A 164 -17.21 38.00 16.07
C LEU A 164 -16.99 36.70 16.84
N TYR A 165 -17.80 36.44 17.87
CA TYR A 165 -17.77 35.18 18.62
C TYR A 165 -18.12 33.99 17.71
N ASN A 166 -19.16 34.11 16.89
CA ASN A 166 -19.58 33.04 15.98
C ASN A 166 -18.51 32.74 14.91
N ASP A 167 -17.89 33.78 14.34
CA ASP A 167 -16.80 33.64 13.37
C ASP A 167 -15.58 32.96 14.02
N PHE A 168 -15.24 33.32 15.26
CA PHE A 168 -14.16 32.69 16.02
C PHE A 168 -14.46 31.21 16.33
N GLN A 169 -15.68 30.89 16.76
CA GLN A 169 -16.10 29.52 17.00
C GLN A 169 -16.08 28.69 15.71
N ASN A 170 -16.55 29.24 14.60
CA ASN A 170 -16.53 28.58 13.30
C ASN A 170 -15.09 28.34 12.81
N MET A 171 -14.18 29.29 13.08
CA MET A 171 -12.76 29.13 12.76
C MET A 171 -12.16 27.95 13.53
N LEU A 172 -12.45 27.82 14.84
CA LEU A 172 -11.99 26.70 15.65
C LEU A 172 -12.59 25.37 15.18
N ASN A 173 -13.89 25.35 14.88
CA ASN A 173 -14.55 24.14 14.37
C ASN A 173 -13.97 23.72 13.02
N ALA A 174 -13.71 24.67 12.11
CA ALA A 174 -13.08 24.39 10.82
C ALA A 174 -11.66 23.84 11.01
N TYR A 175 -10.88 24.38 11.95
CA TYR A 175 -9.57 23.85 12.31
C TYR A 175 -9.66 22.41 12.83
N ASP A 176 -10.54 22.12 13.79
CA ASP A 176 -10.68 20.79 14.38
C ASP A 176 -11.18 19.76 13.34
N ASP A 177 -12.10 20.16 12.45
CA ASP A 177 -12.57 19.34 11.33
C ASP A 177 -11.42 19.00 10.37
N VAL A 178 -10.57 19.99 10.03
CA VAL A 178 -9.39 19.77 9.19
C VAL A 178 -8.42 18.79 9.87
N MET A 179 -8.11 18.97 11.16
CA MET A 179 -7.19 18.08 11.86
C MET A 179 -7.70 16.64 11.91
N LYS A 180 -8.99 16.43 12.23
CA LYS A 180 -9.62 15.10 12.19
C LYS A 180 -9.57 14.49 10.80
N GLY A 181 -9.86 15.31 9.78
CA GLY A 181 -9.82 14.86 8.40
C GLY A 181 -8.41 14.51 7.94
N ILE A 182 -7.36 15.16 8.47
CA ILE A 182 -6.00 14.76 8.13
C ILE A 182 -5.62 13.45 8.80
N HIS A 183 -5.92 13.28 10.09
CA HIS A 183 -5.65 12.01 10.78
C HIS A 183 -6.34 10.83 10.09
N LYS A 184 -7.60 11.03 9.67
CA LYS A 184 -8.31 10.02 8.86
C LYS A 184 -7.61 9.77 7.52
N LEU A 185 -7.15 10.82 6.85
CA LEU A 185 -6.42 10.69 5.60
C LEU A 185 -5.11 9.92 5.80
N GLU A 186 -4.37 10.17 6.88
CA GLU A 186 -3.17 9.42 7.26
C GLU A 186 -3.49 7.92 7.40
N ASP A 187 -4.51 7.58 8.19
CA ASP A 187 -4.97 6.19 8.36
C ASP A 187 -5.37 5.53 7.02
N ASP A 188 -6.18 6.23 6.21
CA ASP A 188 -6.67 5.74 4.91
C ASP A 188 -5.50 5.51 3.93
N LEU A 189 -4.48 6.38 3.95
CA LEU A 189 -3.33 6.29 3.04
C LEU A 189 -2.30 5.24 3.48
N ASP A 190 -2.09 5.05 4.77
CA ASP A 190 -1.23 3.98 5.29
C ASP A 190 -1.81 2.60 4.94
N GLU A 191 -3.13 2.42 5.09
CA GLU A 191 -3.78 1.19 4.68
C GLU A 191 -3.70 0.98 3.17
N LEU A 192 -3.86 2.05 2.38
CA LEU A 192 -3.74 2.02 0.93
C LEU A 192 -2.33 1.66 0.47
N ALA A 193 -1.30 2.20 1.12
CA ALA A 193 0.08 1.92 0.77
C ALA A 193 0.43 0.45 0.99
N ASN A 194 -0.07 -0.14 2.07
CA ASN A 194 0.07 -1.57 2.32
C ASN A 194 -0.64 -2.39 1.21
N ASP A 195 -1.86 -2.01 0.82
CA ASP A 195 -2.62 -2.69 -0.24
C ASP A 195 -1.96 -2.57 -1.64
N ILE A 196 -1.33 -1.42 -1.95
CA ILE A 196 -0.66 -1.18 -3.25
C ILE A 196 0.58 -2.05 -3.40
N ALA A 197 1.32 -2.31 -2.31
CA ALA A 197 2.47 -3.21 -2.31
C ALA A 197 2.12 -4.63 -2.78
N PHE A 198 0.83 -5.02 -2.77
CA PHE A 198 0.34 -6.32 -3.22
C PHE A 198 -0.26 -6.34 -4.65
N ASN A 199 0.22 -5.46 -5.54
CA ASN A 199 0.19 -5.61 -7.02
C ASN A 199 -1.04 -5.15 -7.85
N HIS A 200 -2.05 -4.44 -7.30
CA HIS A 200 -3.25 -4.12 -8.10
C HIS A 200 -3.70 -2.65 -8.13
N GLY A 201 -2.92 -1.73 -7.56
CA GLY A 201 -3.37 -0.35 -7.32
C GLY A 201 -2.78 0.78 -8.16
N SER A 202 -1.93 0.51 -9.15
CA SER A 202 -1.07 1.55 -9.76
C SER A 202 -1.83 2.77 -10.31
N GLN A 203 -2.96 2.57 -11.01
CA GLN A 203 -3.74 3.69 -11.56
C GLN A 203 -4.50 4.46 -10.48
N ALA A 204 -5.07 3.77 -9.49
CA ALA A 204 -5.83 4.39 -8.40
C ALA A 204 -4.90 5.16 -7.45
N ALA A 205 -3.71 4.60 -7.18
CA ALA A 205 -2.62 5.26 -6.47
C ALA A 205 -2.15 6.53 -7.21
N SER A 206 -2.00 6.47 -8.54
CA SER A 206 -1.62 7.62 -9.35
C SER A 206 -2.65 8.75 -9.30
N HIS A 207 -3.94 8.41 -9.36
CA HIS A 207 -5.02 9.39 -9.23
C HIS A 207 -4.98 10.07 -7.85
N LEU A 208 -4.83 9.28 -6.79
CA LEU A 208 -4.76 9.80 -5.44
C LEU A 208 -3.51 10.66 -5.23
N GLN A 209 -2.36 10.25 -5.76
CA GLN A 209 -1.12 11.02 -5.74
C GLN A 209 -1.29 12.39 -6.42
N GLN A 210 -1.97 12.43 -7.58
CA GLN A 210 -2.29 13.68 -8.26
C GLN A 210 -3.19 14.57 -7.40
N MET A 211 -4.20 14.00 -6.75
CA MET A 211 -5.10 14.74 -5.86
C MET A 211 -4.36 15.30 -4.65
N LEU A 212 -3.51 14.52 -3.99
CA LEU A 212 -2.68 14.99 -2.89
C LEU A 212 -1.73 16.11 -3.33
N ARG A 213 -1.06 15.94 -4.47
CA ARG A 213 -0.08 16.91 -4.98
C ARG A 213 -0.70 18.21 -5.46
N HIS A 214 -1.85 18.16 -6.13
CA HIS A 214 -2.45 19.32 -6.79
C HIS A 214 -3.52 20.03 -5.96
N LYS A 215 -4.17 19.34 -5.01
CA LYS A 215 -5.22 19.94 -4.17
C LYS A 215 -4.81 20.01 -2.71
N ALA A 216 -4.49 18.87 -2.10
CA ALA A 216 -4.30 18.78 -0.65
C ALA A 216 -3.06 19.57 -0.18
N ILE A 217 -1.88 19.30 -0.75
CA ILE A 217 -0.63 19.96 -0.36
C ILE A 217 -0.71 21.50 -0.50
N PRO A 218 -1.17 22.07 -1.63
CA PRO A 218 -1.32 23.52 -1.76
C PRO A 218 -2.29 24.11 -0.73
N ALA A 219 -3.39 23.44 -0.42
CA ALA A 219 -4.33 23.90 0.60
C ALA A 219 -3.69 23.92 2.00
N TYR A 220 -2.97 22.87 2.38
CA TYR A 220 -2.25 22.84 3.66
C TYR A 220 -1.17 23.92 3.75
N GLN A 221 -0.45 24.20 2.65
CA GLN A 221 0.48 25.32 2.59
C GLN A 221 -0.21 26.67 2.81
N GLN A 222 -1.42 26.87 2.27
CA GLN A 222 -2.20 28.08 2.52
C GLN A 222 -2.57 28.23 4.00
N MET A 223 -2.91 27.12 4.68
CA MET A 223 -3.18 27.11 6.11
C MET A 223 -1.93 27.49 6.93
N LEU A 224 -0.78 26.89 6.61
CA LEU A 224 0.51 27.21 7.25
C LEU A 224 0.91 28.69 7.06
N ASN A 225 0.60 29.28 5.90
CA ASN A 225 0.87 30.69 5.65
C ASN A 225 0.08 31.64 6.57
N GLN A 226 -1.01 31.17 7.21
CA GLN A 226 -1.76 31.96 8.19
C GLN A 226 -1.15 31.96 9.59
N ALA A 227 -0.09 31.17 9.85
CA ALA A 227 0.52 31.04 11.18
C ALA A 227 0.92 32.39 11.80
N SER A 228 1.46 33.31 10.99
CA SER A 228 1.85 34.65 11.46
C SER A 228 0.65 35.49 11.94
N ARG A 229 -0.50 35.38 11.25
CA ARG A 229 -1.74 36.08 11.63
C ARG A 229 -2.32 35.51 12.91
N ILE A 230 -2.29 34.20 13.05
CA ILE A 230 -2.70 33.49 14.26
C ILE A 230 -1.84 33.89 15.47
N GLN A 231 -0.51 33.93 15.31
CA GLN A 231 0.39 34.39 16.36
C GLN A 231 0.12 35.87 16.70
N GLY A 232 -0.16 36.71 15.70
CA GLY A 232 -0.59 38.08 15.92
C GLY A 232 -1.88 38.19 16.74
N LEU A 233 -2.88 37.36 16.46
CA LEU A 233 -4.14 37.29 17.22
C LEU A 233 -3.94 36.76 18.64
N ALA A 234 -3.04 35.79 18.84
CA ALA A 234 -2.74 35.25 20.16
C ALA A 234 -1.99 36.25 21.05
N ASN A 235 -1.15 37.09 20.45
CA ASN A 235 -0.40 38.15 21.14
C ASN A 235 -1.23 39.43 21.36
N ASP A 236 -2.38 39.56 20.71
CA ASP A 236 -3.30 40.68 20.90
C ASP A 236 -4.05 40.54 22.23
N ALA A 237 -3.61 41.32 23.23
CA ALA A 237 -4.19 41.32 24.57
C ALA A 237 -5.70 41.70 24.59
N THR A 238 -6.19 42.39 23.55
CA THR A 238 -7.58 42.86 23.48
C THR A 238 -8.51 41.87 22.78
N PHE A 239 -7.98 40.89 22.05
CA PHE A 239 -8.76 39.99 21.21
C PHE A 239 -9.71 39.09 22.03
N ALA A 240 -9.18 38.45 23.08
CA ALA A 240 -9.98 37.60 23.96
C ALA A 240 -11.08 38.39 24.69
N ASP A 241 -10.80 39.66 25.04
CA ASP A 241 -11.79 40.57 25.60
C ASP A 241 -12.88 40.92 24.60
N GLN A 242 -12.53 41.25 23.35
CA GLN A 242 -13.48 41.57 22.29
C GLN A 242 -14.41 40.39 21.95
N ILE A 243 -13.88 39.15 21.93
CA ILE A 243 -14.68 37.94 21.75
C ILE A 243 -15.69 37.76 22.90
N ALA A 244 -15.22 37.94 24.14
CA ALA A 244 -16.09 37.79 25.31
C ALA A 244 -17.21 38.83 25.34
N HIS A 245 -16.92 40.07 24.91
CA HIS A 245 -17.94 41.12 24.76
C HIS A 245 -18.90 40.83 23.60
N SER A 246 -18.38 40.37 22.46
CA SER A 246 -19.20 39.99 21.30
C SER A 246 -20.20 38.89 21.64
N GLN A 247 -19.82 37.89 22.44
CA GLN A 247 -20.75 36.84 22.85
C GLN A 247 -21.98 37.39 23.60
N GLN A 248 -21.85 38.55 24.26
CA GLN A 248 -22.92 39.26 24.96
C GLN A 248 -23.45 40.46 24.15
N GLY A 249 -23.20 40.46 22.83
CA GLY A 249 -23.61 41.50 21.88
C GLY A 249 -25.12 41.68 21.81
N SER A 250 -25.60 42.67 21.06
CA SER A 250 -26.99 43.14 21.03
C SER A 250 -28.04 42.04 20.72
N ASP A 251 -27.60 41.01 20.00
CA ASP A 251 -28.34 39.87 19.46
C ASP A 251 -28.22 38.57 20.28
N ASP A 252 -27.50 38.57 21.42
CA ASP A 252 -27.45 37.42 22.33
C ASP A 252 -28.82 37.12 22.98
N LEU A 253 -29.30 35.88 22.78
CA LEU A 253 -30.62 35.39 23.22
C LEU A 253 -30.59 34.74 24.62
N ASP A 254 -29.58 35.04 25.42
CA ASP A 254 -29.38 34.39 26.72
C ASP A 254 -30.44 34.76 27.77
N ALA A 255 -30.90 33.74 28.50
CA ALA A 255 -31.94 33.89 29.51
C ALA A 255 -31.51 34.79 30.68
N ALA A 256 -30.23 34.84 31.03
CA ALA A 256 -29.74 35.70 32.12
C ALA A 256 -29.85 37.18 31.73
N ARG A 257 -29.69 37.51 30.44
CA ARG A 257 -29.91 38.86 29.91
C ARG A 257 -31.39 39.24 29.93
N ALA A 258 -32.28 38.33 29.52
CA ALA A 258 -33.72 38.55 29.55
C ALA A 258 -34.27 38.77 30.98
N VAL A 259 -33.64 38.14 31.98
CA VAL A 259 -34.04 38.23 33.40
C VAL A 259 -33.21 39.28 34.18
N GLY A 260 -32.27 39.98 33.53
CA GLY A 260 -31.48 41.05 34.15
C GLY A 260 -30.47 40.58 35.21
N ARG A 261 -29.99 39.34 35.13
CA ARG A 261 -29.04 38.76 36.10
C ARG A 261 -27.60 39.16 35.79
N GLN A 262 -27.19 40.33 36.28
CA GLN A 262 -25.87 40.92 36.00
C GLN A 262 -24.69 40.05 36.46
N GLU A 263 -24.80 39.38 37.61
CA GLU A 263 -23.73 38.51 38.14
C GLU A 263 -23.43 37.33 37.22
N ALA A 264 -24.46 36.71 36.64
CA ALA A 264 -24.31 35.59 35.72
C ALA A 264 -23.64 36.03 34.40
N LEU A 265 -23.96 37.24 33.91
CA LEU A 265 -23.34 37.81 32.71
C LEU A 265 -21.84 38.09 32.94
N VAL A 266 -21.46 38.64 34.09
CA VAL A 266 -20.03 38.88 34.42
C VAL A 266 -19.25 37.57 34.50
N MET A 267 -19.80 36.54 35.15
CA MET A 267 -19.18 35.22 35.23
C MET A 267 -19.04 34.56 33.85
N ARG A 268 -20.04 34.70 32.98
CA ARG A 268 -19.98 34.20 31.61
C ARG A 268 -18.90 34.92 30.81
N LEU A 269 -18.80 36.25 30.93
CA LEU A 269 -17.80 37.06 30.24
C LEU A 269 -16.38 36.61 30.61
N GLN A 270 -16.10 36.43 31.91
CA GLN A 270 -14.80 35.95 32.38
C GLN A 270 -14.49 34.54 31.86
N ARG A 271 -15.47 33.62 31.89
CA ARG A 271 -15.30 32.26 31.39
C ARG A 271 -14.98 32.25 29.89
N THR A 272 -15.70 33.05 29.10
CA THR A 272 -15.50 33.14 27.66
C THR A 272 -14.16 33.77 27.32
N LYS A 273 -13.72 34.79 28.06
CA LYS A 273 -12.38 35.36 27.91
C LYS A 273 -11.30 34.31 28.13
N GLN A 274 -11.38 33.57 29.24
CA GLN A 274 -10.40 32.51 29.56
C GLN A 274 -10.41 31.40 28.50
N TRP A 275 -11.60 30.99 28.04
CA TRP A 275 -11.74 30.02 26.97
C TRP A 275 -11.12 30.51 25.65
N ALA A 276 -11.43 31.74 25.22
CA ALA A 276 -10.90 32.30 23.99
C ALA A 276 -9.37 32.41 24.03
N GLN A 277 -8.81 32.84 25.17
CA GLN A 277 -7.37 32.90 25.37
C GLN A 277 -6.70 31.52 25.35
N ALA A 278 -7.31 30.51 26.00
CA ALA A 278 -6.81 29.14 25.99
C ALA A 278 -6.82 28.55 24.57
N GLN A 279 -7.91 28.74 23.82
CA GLN A 279 -8.02 28.23 22.44
C GLN A 279 -7.04 28.92 21.50
N MET A 280 -6.87 30.25 21.61
CA MET A 280 -5.85 30.95 20.82
C MET A 280 -4.43 30.51 21.15
N THR A 281 -4.13 30.26 22.43
CA THR A 281 -2.81 29.76 22.84
C THR A 281 -2.56 28.36 22.27
N ARG A 282 -3.54 27.46 22.35
CA ARG A 282 -3.47 26.11 21.75
C ARG A 282 -3.25 26.18 20.25
N LEU A 283 -4.02 26.99 19.55
CA LEU A 283 -3.96 27.11 18.10
C LEU A 283 -2.68 27.84 17.62
N ALA A 284 -2.14 28.76 18.40
CA ALA A 284 -0.84 29.36 18.12
C ALA A 284 0.33 28.37 18.35
N LEU A 285 0.23 27.51 19.36
CA LEU A 285 1.21 26.45 19.62
C LEU A 285 1.23 25.41 18.49
N SER A 286 0.08 24.96 18.00
CA SER A 286 0.01 23.99 16.90
C SER A 286 0.55 24.51 15.57
N MET A 287 0.60 25.83 15.42
CA MET A 287 1.17 26.57 14.28
C MET A 287 2.64 26.97 14.46
N SER A 288 3.28 26.59 15.58
CA SER A 288 4.69 26.89 15.82
C SER A 288 5.58 25.79 15.21
N PRO A 289 6.58 26.14 14.38
CA PRO A 289 7.52 25.17 13.79
C PRO A 289 8.61 24.70 14.77
N THR A 290 8.58 25.12 16.04
CA THR A 290 9.60 24.76 17.03
C THR A 290 9.46 23.32 17.49
N ALA A 291 10.57 22.58 17.60
CA ALA A 291 10.60 21.19 18.07
C ALA A 291 9.83 20.98 19.40
N THR A 292 9.97 21.90 20.34
CA THR A 292 9.24 21.87 21.62
C THR A 292 7.72 21.98 21.46
N ALA A 293 7.24 22.78 20.51
CA ALA A 293 5.82 22.89 20.23
C ALA A 293 5.30 21.63 19.54
N ILE A 294 6.06 21.09 18.59
CA ILE A 294 5.76 19.84 17.88
C ILE A 294 5.65 18.66 18.87
N ASP A 295 6.61 18.52 19.78
CA ASP A 295 6.61 17.43 20.78
C ASP A 295 5.50 17.61 21.85
N SER A 296 5.10 18.84 22.15
CA SER A 296 4.09 19.13 23.17
C SER A 296 2.64 19.12 22.64
N SER A 297 2.45 19.20 21.32
CA SER A 297 1.12 19.23 20.70
C SER A 297 0.94 18.06 19.74
N LEU A 298 0.09 17.11 20.13
CA LEU A 298 -0.31 15.98 19.30
C LEU A 298 -0.96 16.42 17.97
N ASP A 299 -1.53 17.63 17.95
CA ASP A 299 -2.17 18.25 16.79
C ASP A 299 -1.27 19.26 16.06
N SER A 300 0.06 19.09 16.10
CA SER A 300 0.96 19.98 15.34
C SER A 300 0.71 19.80 13.84
N ILE A 301 0.31 20.88 13.15
CA ILE A 301 0.09 20.83 11.70
C ILE A 301 1.37 20.48 10.95
N TYR A 302 2.54 20.84 11.49
CA TYR A 302 3.82 20.51 10.88
C TYR A 302 4.13 19.01 10.96
N LEU A 303 3.82 18.35 12.08
CA LEU A 303 3.98 16.91 12.22
C LEU A 303 3.11 16.19 11.21
N VAL A 304 1.82 16.54 11.19
CA VAL A 304 0.81 15.96 10.33
C VAL A 304 1.09 16.22 8.83
N PHE A 305 1.60 17.41 8.49
CA PHE A 305 2.02 17.70 7.13
C PHE A 305 3.24 16.87 6.71
N ASN A 306 4.19 16.66 7.63
CA ASN A 306 5.37 15.83 7.36
C ASN A 306 5.01 14.34 7.24
N THR A 307 4.07 13.81 8.04
CA THR A 307 3.58 12.43 7.90
C THR A 307 2.92 12.25 6.54
N LEU A 308 2.02 13.15 6.14
CA LEU A 308 1.42 13.12 4.80
C LEU A 308 2.46 13.16 3.67
N LEU A 309 3.49 14.00 3.77
CA LEU A 309 4.56 14.04 2.77
C LEU A 309 5.35 12.72 2.71
N GLY A 310 5.59 12.11 3.87
CA GLY A 310 6.22 10.79 3.97
C GLY A 310 5.39 9.71 3.28
N ILE A 311 4.09 9.68 3.56
CA ILE A 311 3.17 8.72 2.94
C ILE A 311 3.07 8.93 1.43
N VAL A 312 3.03 10.20 0.95
CA VAL A 312 3.08 10.50 -0.49
C VAL A 312 4.36 9.97 -1.13
N HIS A 313 5.50 10.09 -0.46
CA HIS A 313 6.76 9.52 -0.94
C HIS A 313 6.69 8.00 -1.01
N LEU A 314 6.17 7.36 0.03
CA LEU A 314 6.02 5.92 0.10
C LEU A 314 5.08 5.43 -1.02
N LEU A 315 3.91 6.05 -1.20
CA LEU A 315 3.00 5.74 -2.31
C LEU A 315 3.67 5.93 -3.68
N SER A 316 4.53 6.92 -3.83
CA SER A 316 5.27 7.16 -5.07
C SER A 316 6.33 6.08 -5.33
N GLN A 317 7.03 5.66 -4.28
CA GLN A 317 8.00 4.56 -4.33
C GLN A 317 7.32 3.24 -4.63
N GLU A 318 6.22 2.92 -3.95
CA GLU A 318 5.43 1.70 -4.18
C GLU A 318 4.80 1.69 -5.57
N PHE A 319 4.35 2.83 -6.08
CA PHE A 319 3.89 2.93 -7.46
C PHE A 319 5.00 2.62 -8.46
N GLU A 320 6.19 3.23 -8.30
CA GLU A 320 7.34 2.95 -9.16
C GLU A 320 7.83 1.51 -9.01
N HIS A 321 7.76 0.95 -7.80
CA HIS A 321 8.08 -0.44 -7.52
C HIS A 321 7.10 -1.39 -8.21
N ALA A 322 5.78 -1.17 -8.11
CA ALA A 322 4.76 -1.94 -8.82
C ALA A 322 4.93 -1.84 -10.35
N LYS A 323 5.27 -0.67 -10.88
CA LYS A 323 5.56 -0.46 -12.30
C LYS A 323 6.86 -1.15 -12.76
N ARG A 324 7.84 -1.32 -11.87
CA ARG A 324 9.07 -2.08 -12.13
C ARG A 324 8.85 -3.59 -12.00
N GLN A 325 7.96 -4.00 -11.09
CA GLN A 325 7.57 -5.38 -10.86
C GLN A 325 6.54 -5.92 -11.84
N THR A 326 5.90 -5.09 -12.68
CA THR A 326 5.24 -5.60 -13.89
C THR A 326 6.30 -6.21 -14.81
N ILE A 327 6.60 -7.47 -14.53
CA ILE A 327 7.42 -8.36 -15.32
C ILE A 327 6.98 -8.18 -16.77
N ASP A 328 7.88 -7.74 -17.63
CA ASP A 328 7.63 -7.74 -19.07
C ASP A 328 7.48 -9.21 -19.48
N ILE A 329 6.24 -9.70 -19.50
CA ILE A 329 5.89 -11.09 -19.83
C ILE A 329 6.44 -11.44 -21.21
N LYS A 330 6.57 -10.46 -22.13
CA LYS A 330 7.21 -10.71 -23.43
C LYS A 330 8.71 -10.91 -23.28
N ALA A 331 9.40 -10.12 -22.46
CA ALA A 331 10.82 -10.33 -22.19
C ALA A 331 11.08 -11.64 -21.43
N LEU A 332 10.22 -11.99 -20.47
CA LEU A 332 10.35 -13.22 -19.70
C LEU A 332 9.99 -14.45 -20.54
N SER A 333 8.94 -14.38 -21.36
CA SER A 333 8.63 -15.39 -22.40
C SER A 333 9.80 -15.54 -23.35
N LYS A 334 10.40 -14.45 -23.84
CA LYS A 334 11.54 -14.52 -24.77
C LYS A 334 12.79 -15.12 -24.12
N LYS A 335 12.99 -14.90 -22.81
CA LYS A 335 14.03 -15.57 -22.02
C LYS A 335 13.70 -17.05 -21.78
N LEU A 336 12.44 -17.40 -21.53
CA LEU A 336 11.96 -18.78 -21.39
C LEU A 336 12.09 -19.56 -22.71
N ASP A 337 11.67 -18.96 -23.82
CA ASP A 337 11.83 -19.48 -25.18
C ASP A 337 13.31 -19.61 -25.54
N GLY A 338 14.14 -18.63 -25.12
CA GLY A 338 15.59 -18.70 -25.21
C GLY A 338 16.15 -19.89 -24.41
N LEU A 339 15.73 -20.10 -23.17
CA LEU A 339 16.16 -21.22 -22.33
C LEU A 339 15.68 -22.58 -22.88
N LEU A 340 14.45 -22.64 -23.40
CA LEU A 340 13.87 -23.82 -24.04
C LEU A 340 14.60 -24.16 -25.35
N ALA A 341 15.07 -23.16 -26.10
CA ALA A 341 15.86 -23.36 -27.31
C ALA A 341 17.26 -23.95 -27.03
N HIS A 342 17.80 -23.79 -25.82
CA HIS A 342 19.08 -24.35 -25.40
C HIS A 342 18.95 -25.67 -24.61
N TYR A 343 17.72 -26.14 -24.36
CA TYR A 343 17.53 -27.45 -23.74
C TYR A 343 17.91 -28.53 -24.76
N GLN A 344 18.99 -29.25 -24.49
CA GLN A 344 19.38 -30.42 -25.28
C GLN A 344 18.20 -31.39 -25.31
N GLN A 345 17.77 -31.75 -26.51
CA GLN A 345 16.76 -32.78 -26.74
C GLN A 345 17.08 -33.99 -25.87
N LEU A 346 16.24 -34.24 -24.88
CA LEU A 346 16.24 -35.48 -24.14
C LEU A 346 15.77 -36.55 -25.14
N HIS A 347 16.73 -37.18 -25.82
CA HIS A 347 16.46 -38.35 -26.66
C HIS A 347 15.94 -39.43 -25.73
N ILE A 348 14.61 -39.61 -25.70
CA ILE A 348 13.99 -40.77 -25.08
C ILE A 348 14.50 -41.98 -25.88
N PRO A 349 15.28 -42.89 -25.28
CA PRO A 349 15.81 -44.03 -26.01
C PRO A 349 14.65 -44.97 -26.34
N ALA A 350 14.37 -45.10 -27.64
CA ALA A 350 13.52 -46.10 -28.28
C ALA A 350 12.05 -46.22 -27.81
N GLN A 351 11.14 -46.35 -28.77
CA GLN A 351 9.77 -46.76 -28.50
C GLN A 351 9.77 -48.07 -27.70
N VAL A 352 9.14 -48.05 -26.52
CA VAL A 352 8.81 -49.28 -25.80
C VAL A 352 8.01 -50.17 -26.76
N PRO A 353 8.43 -51.42 -27.01
CA PRO A 353 7.71 -52.31 -27.91
C PRO A 353 6.26 -52.42 -27.47
N ARG A 354 5.32 -52.30 -28.39
CA ARG A 354 3.91 -52.62 -28.11
C ARG A 354 3.85 -54.10 -27.73
N HIS A 355 3.75 -54.39 -26.44
CA HIS A 355 3.41 -55.71 -25.95
C HIS A 355 2.05 -56.09 -26.54
N LEU A 356 1.96 -57.26 -27.15
CA LEU A 356 0.69 -57.79 -27.64
C LEU A 356 -0.21 -58.13 -26.42
N PRO A 357 -1.55 -58.09 -26.55
CA PRO A 357 -2.47 -58.34 -25.44
C PRO A 357 -2.34 -59.69 -24.74
N ALA A 358 -1.50 -60.61 -25.23
CA ALA A 358 -1.34 -61.97 -24.74
C ALA A 358 -0.07 -62.21 -23.88
N ASP A 359 0.79 -61.20 -23.67
CA ASP A 359 2.02 -61.35 -22.82
C ASP A 359 1.73 -61.28 -21.30
N ARG A 360 0.46 -61.35 -20.88
CA ARG A 360 0.02 -61.23 -19.47
C ARG A 360 -0.37 -62.57 -18.83
N GLU A 361 0.26 -63.68 -19.21
CA GLU A 361 -0.08 -65.00 -18.64
C GLU A 361 0.87 -65.49 -17.53
N VAL A 362 1.78 -64.64 -17.05
CA VAL A 362 2.56 -64.97 -15.85
C VAL A 362 2.20 -63.99 -14.75
N GLU A 363 1.31 -64.43 -13.85
CA GLU A 363 1.02 -63.75 -12.59
C GLU A 363 2.31 -63.65 -11.79
N ASP A 364 2.87 -62.45 -11.71
CA ASP A 364 3.93 -62.12 -10.76
C ASP A 364 3.27 -61.84 -9.40
N PRO A 365 3.50 -62.66 -8.37
CA PRO A 365 2.92 -62.45 -7.04
C PRO A 365 3.43 -61.19 -6.32
N GLY A 366 4.32 -60.41 -6.95
CA GLY A 366 4.77 -59.09 -6.48
C GLY A 366 4.11 -57.88 -7.14
N ASP A 367 3.15 -58.05 -8.06
CA ASP A 367 2.51 -56.92 -8.74
C ASP A 367 1.55 -56.15 -7.81
N LEU A 368 2.00 -54.99 -7.33
CA LEU A 368 1.30 -54.11 -6.40
C LEU A 368 0.15 -53.31 -7.06
N LEU A 369 -0.12 -53.52 -8.35
CA LEU A 369 -1.17 -52.82 -9.10
C LEU A 369 -2.49 -53.59 -9.15
N ASP A 370 -2.54 -54.81 -8.63
CA ASP A 370 -3.77 -55.61 -8.63
C ASP A 370 -4.66 -55.29 -7.42
N ALA A 371 -5.78 -54.60 -7.67
CA ALA A 371 -6.66 -54.03 -6.64
C ALA A 371 -7.36 -55.07 -5.75
N SER A 372 -7.23 -56.36 -6.06
CA SER A 372 -7.85 -57.48 -5.34
C SER A 372 -7.04 -57.97 -4.12
N THR A 373 -5.77 -57.60 -4.00
CA THR A 373 -4.88 -58.03 -2.89
C THR A 373 -4.70 -56.96 -1.80
N MET A 374 -5.19 -55.74 -1.98
CA MET A 374 -5.18 -54.72 -0.93
C MET A 374 -6.24 -55.01 0.14
N GLY A 375 -5.83 -55.67 1.22
CA GLY A 375 -6.64 -55.77 2.44
C GLY A 375 -7.01 -54.40 3.02
N PRO A 376 -8.04 -54.32 3.89
CA PRO A 376 -8.52 -53.06 4.43
C PRO A 376 -7.42 -52.31 5.20
N VAL A 377 -7.11 -51.09 4.75
CA VAL A 377 -6.17 -50.19 5.42
C VAL A 377 -6.80 -49.67 6.71
N SER A 378 -6.32 -50.15 7.85
CA SER A 378 -6.68 -49.59 9.16
C SER A 378 -5.80 -48.39 9.46
N TYR A 379 -6.38 -47.20 9.43
CA TYR A 379 -5.71 -45.99 9.90
C TYR A 379 -5.66 -46.00 11.42
N LEU A 380 -4.55 -46.49 11.99
CA LEU A 380 -4.22 -46.17 13.37
C LEU A 380 -3.74 -44.73 13.39
N ALA A 381 -4.59 -43.81 13.88
CA ALA A 381 -4.20 -42.45 14.16
C ALA A 381 -3.12 -42.49 15.23
N ASN A 382 -1.85 -42.40 14.83
CA ASN A 382 -0.76 -42.22 15.77
C ASN A 382 -0.95 -40.85 16.42
N PRO A 383 -1.17 -40.78 17.74
CA PRO A 383 -1.28 -39.50 18.41
C PRO A 383 0.07 -38.79 18.28
N THR A 384 0.13 -37.76 17.44
CA THR A 384 1.27 -36.84 17.37
C THR A 384 1.45 -36.21 18.75
N ARG A 385 2.38 -36.77 19.54
CA ARG A 385 2.91 -36.07 20.71
C ARG A 385 3.70 -34.88 20.18
N LYS A 386 3.16 -33.68 20.35
CA LYS A 386 3.94 -32.45 20.22
C LYS A 386 5.10 -32.55 21.22
N GLN A 387 6.34 -32.61 20.72
CA GLN A 387 7.50 -32.40 21.57
C GLN A 387 7.43 -30.95 22.06
N PRO A 388 7.41 -30.69 23.37
CA PRO A 388 7.54 -29.33 23.87
C PRO A 388 8.94 -28.84 23.52
N ALA A 389 9.03 -27.74 22.77
CA ALA A 389 10.32 -27.11 22.48
C ALA A 389 10.98 -26.72 23.81
N SER A 390 12.20 -27.21 24.03
CA SER A 390 13.02 -26.83 25.19
C SER A 390 14.01 -25.74 24.81
N GLU A 391 14.61 -25.06 25.79
CA GLU A 391 15.64 -24.04 25.55
C GLU A 391 16.82 -24.55 24.70
N THR A 392 17.07 -25.86 24.69
CA THR A 392 18.11 -26.50 23.86
C THR A 392 17.77 -26.54 22.36
N ASP A 393 16.51 -26.31 22.00
CA ASP A 393 16.05 -26.25 20.60
C ASP A 393 16.14 -24.83 20.04
N ASN A 394 16.47 -23.84 20.87
CA ASN A 394 16.76 -22.51 20.38
C ASN A 394 18.10 -22.54 19.62
N PRO A 395 18.16 -21.98 18.39
CA PRO A 395 19.43 -21.81 17.71
C PRO A 395 20.35 -20.93 18.56
N ASP A 396 21.66 -21.21 18.53
CA ASP A 396 22.65 -20.36 19.19
C ASP A 396 22.51 -18.93 18.66
N VAL A 397 22.09 -18.02 19.54
CA VAL A 397 21.94 -16.60 19.22
C VAL A 397 23.35 -16.07 19.02
N THR A 398 23.70 -15.81 17.77
CA THR A 398 24.99 -15.18 17.43
C THR A 398 24.89 -13.70 17.81
N ASP A 399 25.86 -13.17 18.55
CA ASP A 399 25.88 -11.77 18.95
C ASP A 399 25.84 -10.85 17.70
N ASP A 400 24.88 -9.94 17.64
CA ASP A 400 24.63 -9.02 16.51
C ASP A 400 25.79 -8.03 16.25
N ALA A 401 26.76 -7.92 17.16
CA ALA A 401 27.88 -6.99 17.06
C ALA A 401 29.24 -7.70 17.22
N PRO A 402 30.13 -7.65 16.22
CA PRO A 402 31.47 -8.22 16.37
C PRO A 402 32.23 -7.46 17.46
N THR A 403 32.89 -8.20 18.35
CA THR A 403 33.75 -7.62 19.39
C THR A 403 34.82 -6.70 18.79
N GLU A 404 35.23 -5.65 19.51
CA GLU A 404 36.23 -4.68 19.03
C GLU A 404 37.54 -5.35 18.57
N GLN A 405 37.92 -6.47 19.20
CA GLN A 405 39.08 -7.27 18.81
C GLN A 405 38.89 -7.96 17.45
N ALA A 406 37.68 -8.47 17.16
CA ALA A 406 37.34 -9.07 15.87
C ALA A 406 37.29 -8.01 14.75
N GLN A 407 36.76 -6.81 15.04
CA GLN A 407 36.78 -5.70 14.10
C GLN A 407 38.21 -5.26 13.75
N MET A 408 39.09 -5.16 14.74
CA MET A 408 40.50 -4.80 14.52
C MET A 408 41.27 -5.89 13.77
N ALA A 409 40.97 -7.17 14.02
CA ALA A 409 41.55 -8.28 13.26
C ALA A 409 41.08 -8.27 11.79
N GLY A 410 39.77 -8.10 11.57
CA GLY A 410 39.19 -8.00 10.24
C GLY A 410 39.72 -6.81 9.43
N LEU A 411 39.92 -5.65 10.05
CA LEU A 411 40.51 -4.48 9.39
C LEU A 411 41.95 -4.75 8.94
N ARG A 412 42.76 -5.43 9.76
CA ARG A 412 44.15 -5.77 9.40
C ARG A 412 44.19 -6.74 8.23
N GLU A 413 43.37 -7.78 8.28
CA GLU A 413 43.27 -8.77 7.21
C GLU A 413 42.77 -8.14 5.89
N PHE A 414 41.74 -7.30 5.97
CA PHE A 414 41.21 -6.54 4.83
C PHE A 414 42.30 -5.68 4.18
N ARG A 415 43.11 -4.98 4.99
CA ARG A 415 44.22 -4.16 4.47
C ARG A 415 45.34 -4.98 3.84
N GLN A 416 45.70 -6.11 4.44
CA GLN A 416 46.78 -6.96 3.92
C GLN A 416 46.40 -7.66 2.62
N THR A 417 45.12 -8.02 2.46
CA THR A 417 44.68 -8.90 1.40
C THR A 417 44.18 -8.14 0.17
N LEU A 418 43.54 -6.97 0.36
CA LEU A 418 42.78 -6.30 -0.71
C LEU A 418 43.30 -4.92 -1.11
N MET A 419 44.07 -4.26 -0.24
CA MET A 419 44.54 -2.90 -0.50
C MET A 419 45.84 -2.96 -1.31
N VAL A 420 45.81 -2.37 -2.51
CA VAL A 420 47.00 -2.19 -3.35
C VAL A 420 47.79 -0.97 -2.87
N ASP A 421 47.09 0.06 -2.41
CA ASP A 421 47.66 1.21 -1.72
C ASP A 421 46.70 1.73 -0.64
N ASP A 422 47.06 2.82 0.06
CA ASP A 422 46.26 3.38 1.15
C ASP A 422 44.86 3.90 0.73
N ARG A 423 44.52 3.93 -0.57
CA ARG A 423 43.22 4.44 -1.08
C ARG A 423 42.55 3.52 -2.08
N HIS A 424 43.26 2.60 -2.73
CA HIS A 424 42.78 1.78 -3.83
C HIS A 424 42.88 0.30 -3.51
N GLY A 425 41.76 -0.39 -3.64
CA GLY A 425 41.67 -1.84 -3.44
C GLY A 425 41.10 -2.54 -4.65
N ARG A 426 41.45 -3.82 -4.78
CA ARG A 426 41.06 -4.66 -5.91
C ARG A 426 40.80 -6.08 -5.43
N VAL A 427 39.71 -6.66 -5.91
CA VAL A 427 39.32 -8.06 -5.69
C VAL A 427 39.13 -8.71 -7.04
N ASP A 428 40.05 -9.58 -7.44
CA ASP A 428 40.04 -10.22 -8.77
C ASP A 428 40.40 -11.71 -8.76
N HIS A 429 40.54 -12.31 -7.59
CA HIS A 429 40.80 -13.74 -7.41
C HIS A 429 40.06 -14.28 -6.18
N ASP A 430 40.01 -15.61 -6.06
CA ASP A 430 39.43 -16.29 -4.90
C ASP A 430 40.20 -15.95 -3.62
N LEU A 431 39.48 -15.83 -2.50
CA LEU A 431 40.03 -15.40 -1.22
C LEU A 431 39.67 -16.38 -0.12
N THR A 432 40.68 -16.78 0.65
CA THR A 432 40.51 -17.50 1.92
C THR A 432 40.82 -16.54 3.06
N LEU A 433 39.80 -16.16 3.81
CA LEU A 433 39.84 -15.21 4.92
C LEU A 433 39.86 -15.97 6.25
N GLN A 434 40.44 -15.39 7.28
CA GLN A 434 40.45 -15.91 8.65
C GLN A 434 39.34 -15.29 9.49
N THR A 435 38.84 -14.11 9.09
CA THR A 435 37.79 -13.40 9.82
C THR A 435 36.51 -13.24 9.01
N VAL A 436 35.38 -13.50 9.67
CA VAL A 436 34.03 -13.30 9.11
C VAL A 436 33.77 -11.82 8.81
N THR A 437 34.24 -10.91 9.69
CA THR A 437 34.08 -9.46 9.52
C THR A 437 34.74 -8.93 8.24
N ALA A 438 35.90 -9.47 7.84
CA ALA A 438 36.52 -9.07 6.58
C ALA A 438 35.67 -9.52 5.38
N ARG A 439 35.11 -10.73 5.42
CA ARG A 439 34.23 -11.26 4.36
C ARG A 439 33.00 -10.37 4.17
N ASP A 440 32.31 -10.06 5.26
CA ASP A 440 31.05 -9.33 5.19
C ASP A 440 31.24 -7.89 4.69
N GLU A 441 32.34 -7.24 5.06
CA GLU A 441 32.69 -5.91 4.53
C GLU A 441 33.08 -5.94 3.04
N ILE A 442 33.69 -7.02 2.56
CA ILE A 442 33.95 -7.23 1.12
C ILE A 442 32.62 -7.38 0.36
N ILE A 443 31.68 -8.15 0.90
CA ILE A 443 30.36 -8.35 0.29
C ILE A 443 29.58 -7.04 0.27
N LYS A 444 29.63 -6.28 1.36
CA LYS A 444 29.01 -4.95 1.46
C LYS A 444 29.59 -3.98 0.42
N LEU A 445 30.90 -4.00 0.21
CA LEU A 445 31.55 -3.24 -0.85
C LEU A 445 31.14 -3.73 -2.25
N PHE A 446 31.02 -5.04 -2.47
CA PHE A 446 30.55 -5.56 -3.75
C PHE A 446 29.13 -5.10 -4.06
N ALA A 447 28.23 -5.10 -3.07
CA ALA A 447 26.87 -4.60 -3.24
C ALA A 447 26.85 -3.13 -3.73
N ALA A 448 27.83 -2.33 -3.31
CA ALA A 448 28.00 -0.94 -3.74
C ALA A 448 28.21 -0.80 -5.26
N THR A 449 28.62 -1.86 -5.98
CA THR A 449 28.71 -1.83 -7.46
C THR A 449 27.36 -1.64 -8.16
N TYR A 450 26.25 -1.93 -7.49
CA TYR A 450 24.90 -1.79 -8.03
C TYR A 450 24.23 -0.45 -7.70
N HIS A 451 24.90 0.44 -6.97
CA HIS A 451 24.33 1.71 -6.51
C HIS A 451 25.09 2.92 -7.08
N GLU A 452 24.33 3.92 -7.56
CA GLU A 452 24.91 5.18 -8.06
C GLU A 452 25.35 6.12 -6.92
N ASP A 453 24.66 6.04 -5.77
CA ASP A 453 25.01 6.77 -4.56
C ASP A 453 25.72 5.83 -3.58
N LEU A 454 26.94 6.20 -3.19
CA LEU A 454 27.78 5.44 -2.26
C LEU A 454 27.67 5.92 -0.81
N THR A 455 26.78 6.90 -0.52
CA THR A 455 26.49 7.31 0.85
C THR A 455 25.89 6.13 1.64
N GLY A 456 26.60 5.70 2.69
CA GLY A 456 26.24 4.52 3.50
C GLY A 456 27.18 3.31 3.31
N PHE A 457 27.96 3.28 2.22
CA PHE A 457 29.00 2.26 2.01
C PHE A 457 30.32 2.72 2.66
N ALA A 458 30.44 2.45 3.95
CA ALA A 458 31.61 2.80 4.76
C ALA A 458 32.23 1.57 5.45
N PRO A 459 32.93 0.69 4.72
CA PRO A 459 33.59 -0.45 5.34
C PRO A 459 34.60 0.03 6.38
N PHE A 460 34.49 -0.53 7.59
CA PHE A 460 35.28 -0.11 8.75
C PHE A 460 35.25 1.42 9.00
N GLY A 461 34.13 2.08 8.67
CA GLY A 461 33.92 3.51 8.87
C GLY A 461 34.57 4.43 7.82
N ARG A 462 35.15 3.88 6.74
CA ARG A 462 35.76 4.67 5.67
C ARG A 462 34.89 4.72 4.43
N LEU A 463 34.48 5.93 4.02
CA LEU A 463 33.58 6.13 2.89
C LEU A 463 34.22 5.72 1.55
N ALA A 464 33.51 4.87 0.81
CA ALA A 464 33.84 4.55 -0.57
C ALA A 464 33.50 5.73 -1.49
N LYS A 465 34.44 6.10 -2.37
CA LYS A 465 34.29 7.17 -3.36
C LYS A 465 33.89 6.63 -4.73
N THR A 466 34.43 5.49 -5.13
CA THR A 466 34.06 4.80 -6.38
C THR A 466 34.21 3.30 -6.19
N VAL A 467 33.24 2.51 -6.67
CA VAL A 467 33.31 1.05 -6.70
C VAL A 467 32.84 0.59 -8.08
N ASN A 468 33.71 -0.09 -8.82
CA ASN A 468 33.44 -0.53 -10.19
C ASN A 468 33.63 -2.04 -10.31
N ALA A 469 32.63 -2.73 -10.85
CA ALA A 469 32.73 -4.15 -11.20
C ALA A 469 33.78 -4.38 -12.31
N LEU A 470 34.41 -5.54 -12.29
CA LEU A 470 35.33 -6.05 -13.30
C LEU A 470 34.61 -7.20 -14.04
N PRO A 471 33.80 -6.91 -15.07
CA PRO A 471 32.94 -7.92 -15.70
C PRO A 471 33.71 -9.04 -16.42
N ASP A 472 35.00 -8.83 -16.72
CA ASP A 472 35.85 -9.78 -17.43
C ASP A 472 36.49 -10.84 -16.50
N THR A 473 36.26 -10.79 -15.19
CA THR A 473 36.77 -11.79 -14.24
C THR A 473 35.78 -12.95 -14.06
N PRO A 474 36.24 -14.20 -13.91
CA PRO A 474 35.38 -15.32 -13.55
C PRO A 474 34.74 -15.11 -12.16
N PRO A 475 33.66 -15.85 -11.83
CA PRO A 475 33.07 -15.83 -10.49
C PRO A 475 34.11 -16.14 -9.42
N LEU A 476 34.12 -15.36 -8.34
CA LEU A 476 35.11 -15.45 -7.27
C LEU A 476 34.51 -16.11 -6.03
N GLN A 477 35.29 -16.94 -5.35
CA GLN A 477 34.90 -17.59 -4.10
C GLN A 477 35.57 -16.93 -2.90
N LEU A 478 34.77 -16.52 -1.92
CA LEU A 478 35.19 -16.02 -0.61
C LEU A 478 34.90 -17.08 0.44
N GLN A 479 35.93 -17.68 1.02
CA GLN A 479 35.80 -18.71 2.07
C GLN A 479 36.41 -18.20 3.37
N VAL A 480 35.79 -18.52 4.51
CA VAL A 480 36.37 -18.26 5.84
C VAL A 480 36.94 -19.56 6.42
N ALA A 481 38.14 -19.48 6.98
CA ALA A 481 38.80 -20.61 7.62
C ALA A 481 37.99 -21.12 8.82
N GLY A 482 37.50 -22.36 8.72
CA GLY A 482 36.64 -22.98 9.74
C GLY A 482 35.16 -23.05 9.37
N GLU A 483 34.76 -22.49 8.22
CA GLU A 483 33.40 -22.64 7.69
C GLU A 483 33.35 -23.60 6.49
N ASP A 484 32.31 -24.43 6.43
CA ASP A 484 32.08 -25.40 5.35
C ASP A 484 31.45 -24.77 4.09
N TYR A 485 31.13 -23.47 4.13
CA TYR A 485 30.48 -22.75 3.04
C TYR A 485 31.36 -21.62 2.49
N ALA A 486 31.19 -21.32 1.21
CA ALA A 486 31.88 -20.24 0.50
C ALA A 486 30.86 -19.32 -0.18
N VAL A 487 31.10 -18.01 -0.11
CA VAL A 487 30.28 -17.00 -0.79
C VAL A 487 30.82 -16.80 -2.19
N VAL A 488 29.95 -16.90 -3.20
CA VAL A 488 30.35 -16.74 -4.61
C VAL A 488 29.92 -15.36 -5.11
N LEU A 489 30.91 -14.55 -5.50
CA LEU A 489 30.67 -13.29 -6.20
C LEU A 489 30.62 -13.54 -7.72
N PRO A 490 29.69 -12.93 -8.45
CA PRO A 490 29.55 -13.17 -9.89
C PRO A 490 30.69 -12.56 -10.73
N CYS A 491 31.37 -11.55 -10.20
CA CYS A 491 32.57 -10.95 -10.78
C CYS A 491 33.40 -10.24 -9.69
N GLY A 492 34.66 -9.96 -10.01
CA GLY A 492 35.55 -9.12 -9.22
C GLY A 492 35.20 -7.63 -9.33
N PHE A 493 35.86 -6.81 -8.53
CA PHE A 493 35.62 -5.37 -8.49
C PHE A 493 36.84 -4.60 -7.99
N LYS A 494 36.89 -3.30 -8.30
CA LYS A 494 37.88 -2.35 -7.79
C LYS A 494 37.17 -1.23 -7.03
N PHE A 495 37.77 -0.77 -5.95
CA PHE A 495 37.21 0.30 -5.13
C PHE A 495 38.26 1.35 -4.77
N THR A 496 37.80 2.56 -4.50
CA THR A 496 38.62 3.68 -4.07
C THR A 496 37.94 4.38 -2.91
N PHE A 497 38.68 4.58 -1.83
CA PHE A 497 38.23 5.33 -0.67
C PHE A 497 38.54 6.83 -0.79
N ALA A 498 37.76 7.63 -0.07
CA ALA A 498 38.02 9.07 0.07
C ALA A 498 39.38 9.39 0.72
#